data_AF-A0A1H1AF61-F1
#
_entry.id   AF-A0A1H1AF61-F1
#
_cell.length_a   1.000
_cell.length_b   1.000
_cell.length_c   1.000
_cell.angle_alpha   90.00
_cell.angle_beta   90.00
_cell.angle_gamma   90.00
#
_symmetry.space_group_name_H-M   'P 1'
#
loop_
_entity.id
_entity.type
_entity.pdbx_description
1 polymer ?
#
loop_
_entity_poly.entity_id
_entity_poly.type
_entity_poly.pdbx_seq_one_letter_code
_entity_poly.pdbx_strand_id
1 'polypeptide(L)' 'MSSSNPDPAEDHITGLEPGGGVPPGETPPAEAQTNLTQGHAEGGPKRWVPWVWLGIIGLSALIMALLFLVYAGVLAFS' A
#
# COMPACT_ATOMS: atom_id res chain seq x y z
N MET A 1 21.28 52.78 -32.79
CA MET A 1 19.86 52.39 -32.56
C MET A 1 19.86 51.11 -31.75
N SER A 2 19.09 51.09 -30.65
CA SER A 2 18.87 49.90 -29.82
C SER A 2 17.92 48.94 -30.53
N SER A 3 18.17 47.63 -30.46
CA SER A 3 17.14 46.60 -30.64
C SER A 3 17.20 45.69 -29.42
N SER A 4 16.18 45.78 -28.59
CA SER A 4 15.97 44.98 -27.39
C SER A 4 15.73 43.52 -27.78
N ASN A 5 16.64 42.61 -27.43
CA ASN A 5 16.28 41.19 -27.31
C ASN A 5 15.82 40.94 -25.86
N PRO A 6 14.59 40.46 -25.62
CA PRO A 6 13.99 40.32 -24.29
C PRO A 6 14.01 38.87 -23.81
N ASP A 7 15.14 38.17 -23.89
CA ASP A 7 15.25 36.79 -23.36
C ASP A 7 16.27 36.77 -22.21
N PRO A 8 15.93 36.19 -21.04
CA PRO A 8 16.51 36.53 -19.76
C PRO A 8 17.96 36.09 -19.59
N ALA A 9 18.60 36.79 -18.66
CA ALA A 9 19.79 36.38 -17.96
C ALA A 9 19.91 34.86 -17.81
N GLU A 10 21.10 34.34 -18.16
CA GLU A 10 21.76 33.28 -17.40
C GLU A 10 20.85 32.13 -16.93
N ASP A 11 19.96 31.67 -17.80
CA ASP A 11 19.02 30.59 -17.46
C ASP A 11 19.75 29.26 -17.61
N HIS A 12 20.62 28.99 -16.64
CA HIS A 12 20.76 27.71 -15.97
C HIS A 12 20.74 26.45 -16.86
N ILE A 13 21.48 26.43 -17.98
CA ILE A 13 21.63 25.20 -18.77
C ILE A 13 22.69 24.30 -18.13
N THR A 14 22.27 23.38 -17.28
CA THR A 14 23.12 22.30 -16.79
C THR A 14 23.25 21.21 -17.86
N GLY A 15 24.48 20.79 -18.19
CA GLY A 15 24.73 19.53 -18.91
C GLY A 15 24.96 19.59 -20.43
N LEU A 16 25.77 20.52 -20.93
CA LEU A 16 26.16 20.58 -22.36
C LEU A 16 27.42 19.76 -22.76
N GLU A 17 27.91 18.90 -21.89
CA GLU A 17 28.97 17.93 -22.24
C GLU A 17 28.34 16.55 -22.48
N PRO A 18 28.86 15.71 -23.40
CA PRO A 18 28.32 14.36 -23.70
C PRO A 18 28.26 13.33 -22.55
N GLY A 19 28.42 13.78 -21.30
CA GLY A 19 28.12 13.04 -20.07
C GLY A 19 27.29 13.89 -19.10
N GLY A 20 26.35 14.70 -19.61
CA GLY A 20 25.49 15.62 -18.88
C GLY A 20 24.78 14.97 -17.69
N GLY A 21 25.48 14.92 -16.56
CA GLY A 21 24.96 14.50 -15.28
C GLY A 21 24.53 15.74 -14.51
N VAL A 22 23.29 15.73 -14.04
CA VAL A 22 22.85 16.64 -12.99
C VAL A 22 23.72 16.38 -11.74
N PRO A 23 24.24 17.42 -11.07
CA PRO A 23 24.90 17.27 -9.78
C PRO A 23 23.99 16.48 -8.82
N PRO A 24 24.54 15.49 -8.09
CA PRO A 24 23.75 14.74 -7.12
C PRO A 24 23.14 15.69 -6.08
N GLY A 25 21.82 15.90 -6.16
CA GLY A 25 21.07 16.82 -5.30
C GLY A 25 20.18 17.84 -6.01
N GLU A 26 20.27 18.00 -7.34
CA GLU A 26 19.44 18.97 -8.10
C GLU A 26 18.14 18.37 -8.66
N THR A 27 18.13 17.06 -8.90
CA THR A 27 16.87 16.30 -8.86
C THR A 27 16.57 16.05 -7.39
N PRO A 28 15.38 16.44 -6.89
CA PRO A 28 14.85 15.78 -5.71
C PRO A 28 15.01 14.29 -5.99
N PRO A 29 15.63 13.53 -5.07
CA PRO A 29 15.66 12.10 -5.26
C PRO A 29 14.22 11.65 -5.53
N ALA A 30 14.03 10.59 -6.32
CA ALA A 30 12.72 10.00 -6.57
C ALA A 30 12.08 9.39 -5.29
N GLU A 31 12.46 9.91 -4.12
CA GLU A 31 11.96 9.76 -2.77
C GLU A 31 10.59 10.44 -2.62
N ALA A 32 9.66 10.09 -3.49
CA ALA A 32 8.28 9.88 -3.07
C ALA A 32 7.92 8.39 -3.23
N GLN A 33 8.87 7.48 -3.00
CA GLN A 33 8.50 6.15 -2.57
C GLN A 33 7.98 6.24 -1.13
N THR A 34 6.68 6.46 -1.00
CA THR A 34 5.88 6.30 0.22
C THR A 34 5.86 4.85 0.74
N ASN A 35 6.82 4.00 0.34
CA ASN A 35 6.87 2.59 0.70
C ASN A 35 8.27 2.05 1.03
N LEU A 36 9.31 2.89 1.11
CA LEU A 36 10.68 2.39 1.34
C LEU A 36 10.96 1.93 2.78
N THR A 37 9.99 2.07 3.69
CA THR A 37 10.12 1.55 5.05
C THR A 37 8.80 1.00 5.55
N GLN A 38 8.13 0.15 4.76
CA GLN A 38 7.29 -0.88 5.38
C GLN A 38 8.22 -1.98 5.94
N GLY A 39 9.09 -1.58 6.89
CA GLY A 39 9.64 -2.52 7.84
C GLY A 39 8.43 -3.18 8.47
N HIS A 40 8.20 -4.45 8.13
CA HIS A 40 7.24 -5.23 8.88
C HIS A 40 7.78 -5.20 10.30
N ALA A 41 7.19 -4.36 11.16
CA ALA A 41 7.44 -4.45 12.58
C ALA A 41 7.20 -5.92 12.93
N GLU A 42 8.27 -6.63 13.27
CA GLU A 42 8.26 -8.06 13.50
C GLU A 42 7.41 -8.32 14.75
N GLY A 43 6.12 -8.45 14.52
CA GLY A 43 5.11 -8.54 15.56
C GLY A 43 3.77 -9.00 15.01
N GLY A 44 3.78 -9.75 13.89
CA GLY A 44 2.58 -10.42 13.41
C GLY A 44 2.01 -11.36 14.48
N PRO A 45 0.69 -11.62 14.46
CA PRO A 45 0.09 -12.53 15.43
C PRO A 45 0.82 -13.87 15.41
N LYS A 46 1.05 -14.43 16.60
CA LYS A 46 1.70 -15.73 16.79
C LYS A 46 1.03 -16.76 15.88
N ARG A 47 1.80 -17.68 15.28
CA ARG A 47 1.31 -18.64 14.25
C ARG A 47 0.08 -19.47 14.67
N TRP A 48 -0.21 -19.61 15.97
CA TRP A 48 -1.36 -20.33 16.50
C TRP A 48 -2.65 -19.49 16.61
N VAL A 49 -2.55 -18.16 16.67
CA VAL A 49 -3.70 -17.26 16.81
C VAL A 49 -4.67 -17.38 15.62
N PRO A 50 -4.21 -17.45 14.35
CA PRO A 50 -5.10 -17.71 13.22
C PRO A 50 -5.87 -19.03 13.33
N TRP A 51 -5.24 -20.09 13.86
CA TRP A 51 -5.88 -21.39 14.04
C TRP A 51 -7.01 -21.36 15.08
N VAL A 52 -6.83 -20.60 16.17
CA VAL A 52 -7.89 -20.37 17.15
C VAL A 52 -9.07 -19.68 16.52
N TRP A 53 -8.83 -18.60 15.77
CA TRP A 53 -9.89 -17.90 15.05
C TRP A 53 -10.62 -18.80 14.06
N LEU A 54 -9.88 -19.61 13.30
CA LEU A 54 -10.47 -20.57 12.37
C LEU A 54 -11.34 -21.60 13.09
N GLY A 55 -10.90 -22.09 14.26
CA GLY A 55 -11.68 -22.98 15.12
C GLY A 55 -12.96 -22.34 15.65
N ILE A 56 -12.90 -21.09 16.13
CA ILE A 56 -14.07 -20.34 16.62
C ILE A 56 -15.08 -20.12 15.49
N ILE A 57 -14.61 -19.66 14.33
CA ILE A 57 -15.47 -19.41 13.17
C ILE A 57 -16.10 -20.72 12.69
N GLY A 58 -15.31 -21.80 12.57
CA GLY A 58 -15.80 -23.10 12.16
C GLY A 58 -16.84 -23.67 13.12
N LEU A 59 -16.60 -23.58 14.43
CA LEU A 59 -17.54 -24.02 15.46
C LEU A 59 -18.83 -23.18 15.43
N SER A 60 -18.71 -21.85 15.33
CA SER A 60 -19.84 -20.94 15.22
C SER A 60 -20.69 -21.23 13.99
N ALA A 61 -20.06 -21.43 12.83
CA ALA A 61 -20.75 -21.77 11.59
C ALA A 61 -21.47 -23.12 11.70
N LEU A 62 -20.85 -24.12 12.33
CA LEU A 62 -21.46 -25.43 12.56
C LEU A 62 -22.70 -25.34 13.46
N ILE A 63 -22.60 -24.61 14.57
CA ILE A 63 -23.73 -24.39 15.49
C ILE A 63 -24.87 -23.67 14.76
N MET A 64 -24.56 -22.62 13.99
CA MET A 64 -25.57 -21.91 13.20
C MET A 64 -26.24 -22.82 12.16
N ALA A 65 -25.48 -23.66 11.48
CA ALA A 65 -26.02 -24.63 10.54
C ALA A 65 -26.99 -25.61 11.23
N LEU A 66 -26.61 -26.14 12.40
CA LEU A 66 -27.47 -27.02 13.20
C LEU A 66 -28.76 -26.32 13.65
N LEU A 67 -28.67 -25.10 14.17
CA LEU A 67 -29.84 -24.32 14.57
C LEU A 67 -30.78 -24.08 13.39
N PHE A 68 -30.24 -23.79 12.21
CA PHE A 68 -31.04 -23.58 11.01
C PHE A 68 -31.76 -24.85 10.57
N LEU A 69 -31.09 -26.01 10.64
CA LEU A 69 -31.71 -27.30 10.36
C LEU A 69 -32.84 -27.62 11.35
N VAL A 70 -32.62 -27.38 12.64
CA VAL A 70 -33.66 -27.54 13.68
C VAL A 70 -34.84 -26.62 13.42
N TYR A 71 -34.58 -25.33 13.17
CA TYR A 71 -35.62 -24.34 12.87
C TYR A 71 -36.43 -24.71 11.63
N ALA A 72 -35.75 -25.11 10.54
CA ALA A 72 -36.41 -25.58 9.33
C ALA A 72 -37.26 -26.83 9.57
N GLY A 73 -36.78 -27.77 10.39
CA GLY A 73 -37.55 -28.93 10.82
C GLY A 73 -38.81 -28.53 11.58
N VAL A 74 -38.67 -27.69 12.61
CA VAL A 74 -39.81 -27.18 13.38
C VAL A 74 -40.82 -26.48 12.47
N LEU A 75 -40.37 -25.64 11.54
CA LEU A 75 -41.24 -24.95 10.58
C LEU A 75 -41.95 -25.92 9.62
N ALA A 76 -41.28 -26.99 9.20
CA ALA A 76 -41.85 -27.98 8.29
C ALA A 76 -42.91 -28.89 8.95
N PHE A 77 -42.86 -29.04 10.29
CA PHE A 77 -43.76 -29.89 11.07
C PHE A 77 -44.70 -29.11 12.01
N SER A 78 -44.64 -27.78 11.99
CA SER A 78 -45.60 -26.87 12.64
C SER A 78 -46.73 -26.52 11.70
#